data_AF-I2DY74-F1
#
_entry.id   AF-I2DY74-F1
#
_cell.length_a   1.000
_cell.length_b   1.000
_cell.length_c   1.000
_cell.angle_alpha   90.00
_cell.angle_beta   90.00
_cell.angle_gamma   90.00
#
_symmetry.space_group_name_H-M   'P 1'
#
loop_
_entity.id
_entity.type
_entity.pdbx_description
1 polymer ?
#
loop_
_entity_poly.entity_id
_entity_poly.type
_entity_poly.pdbx_seq_one_letter_code
_entity_poly.pdbx_strand_id
1 'polypeptide(L)'
;MNETNASYDNCIDACDACDTCAAGCLAGCLAESDTNPLARCIALDIECAQLCRVASGAMARRSTLAPQVCALCAQACEACAAMCRAMA
;
A
#
# COMPACT_ATOMS: atom_id res chain seq x y z
N MET A 1 -26.44 -11.61 20.65
CA MET A 1 -25.25 -12.02 19.87
C MET A 1 -25.38 -11.31 18.52
N ASN A 2 -24.51 -10.34 18.21
CA ASN A 2 -24.56 -9.59 16.95
C ASN A 2 -23.17 -9.58 16.30
N GLU A 3 -23.12 -10.00 15.04
CA GLU A 3 -21.95 -10.36 14.24
C GLU A 3 -21.27 -9.15 13.57
N THR A 4 -20.54 -8.31 14.31
CA THR A 4 -19.79 -7.22 13.64
C THR A 4 -18.50 -6.84 14.37
N ASN A 5 -17.66 -7.83 14.64
CA ASN A 5 -16.23 -7.60 14.85
C ASN A 5 -15.52 -8.18 13.62
N ALA A 6 -15.70 -7.53 12.47
CA ALA A 6 -15.01 -7.95 11.25
C ALA A 6 -13.51 -7.92 11.56
N SER A 7 -12.90 -9.11 11.57
CA SER A 7 -11.47 -9.22 11.79
C SER A 7 -10.76 -8.47 10.68
N TYR A 8 -9.75 -7.67 11.03
CA TYR A 8 -8.96 -6.94 10.05
C TYR A 8 -8.01 -7.85 9.25
N ASP A 9 -7.96 -9.15 9.55
CA ASP A 9 -7.01 -10.10 8.97
C ASP A 9 -6.92 -10.01 7.45
N ASN A 10 -8.06 -9.92 6.75
CA ASN A 10 -8.08 -9.78 5.29
C ASN A 10 -7.42 -8.50 4.79
N CYS A 11 -7.57 -7.39 5.52
CA CYS A 11 -7.02 -6.09 5.16
C CYS A 11 -5.55 -5.99 5.56
N ILE A 12 -5.15 -6.63 6.66
CA ILE A 12 -3.76 -6.81 7.06
C ILE A 12 -3.01 -7.60 5.97
N ASP A 13 -3.52 -8.78 5.60
CA ASP A 13 -2.91 -9.62 4.56
C ASP A 13 -2.79 -8.86 3.23
N ALA A 14 -3.82 -8.09 2.86
CA ALA A 14 -3.79 -7.26 1.66
C ALA A 14 -2.76 -6.13 1.73
N CYS A 15 -2.62 -5.45 2.88
CA CYS A 15 -1.62 -4.40 3.07
C CYS A 15 -0.20 -4.97 3.01
N ASP A 16 0.05 -6.10 3.67
CA ASP A 16 1.37 -6.73 3.69
C ASP A 16 1.77 -7.27 2.31
N ALA A 17 0.80 -7.83 1.56
CA ALA A 17 1.00 -8.21 0.16
C ALA A 17 1.27 -7.00 -0.74
N CYS A 18 0.53 -5.90 -0.56
CA CYS A 18 0.72 -4.66 -1.32
C CYS A 18 2.09 -4.03 -1.04
N ASP A 19 2.54 -4.02 0.22
CA ASP A 19 3.88 -3.54 0.60
C ASP A 19 4.98 -4.34 -0.12
N THR A 20 4.85 -5.68 -0.12
CA THR A 20 5.79 -6.57 -0.82
C THR A 20 5.79 -6.31 -2.32
N CYS A 21 4.61 -6.10 -2.92
CA CYS A 21 4.46 -5.79 -4.34
C CYS A 21 5.12 -4.45 -4.69
N ALA A 22 4.84 -3.39 -3.93
CA ALA A 22 5.40 -2.05 -4.12
C ALA A 22 6.93 -2.06 -3.97
N ALA A 23 7.47 -2.79 -3.01
CA ALA A 23 8.93 -2.98 -2.87
C ALA A 23 9.54 -3.67 -4.11
N GLY A 24 8.85 -4.66 -4.68
CA GLY A 24 9.24 -5.30 -5.92
C GLY A 24 9.20 -4.35 -7.13
N CYS A 25 8.15 -3.54 -7.25
CA CYS A 25 8.03 -2.54 -8.31
C CYS A 25 9.13 -1.47 -8.20
N LEU A 26 9.39 -0.98 -6.99
CA LEU A 26 10.46 -0.04 -6.69
C LEU A 26 11.84 -0.60 -7.09
N ALA A 27 12.13 -1.85 -6.72
CA ALA A 27 13.37 -2.51 -7.10
C ALA A 27 13.52 -2.63 -8.62
N GLY A 28 12.42 -2.96 -9.32
CA GLY A 28 12.36 -2.95 -10.78
C GLY A 28 12.65 -1.58 -11.37
N CYS A 29 11.98 -0.54 -10.88
CA CYS A 29 12.17 0.83 -11.35
C CYS A 29 13.62 1.32 -11.17
N LEU A 30 14.27 0.95 -10.06
CA LEU A 30 15.66 1.34 -9.79
C LEU A 30 16.69 0.53 -10.59
N ALA A 31 16.29 -0.60 -11.19
CA ALA A 31 17.16 -1.41 -12.05
C ALA A 31 17.22 -0.90 -13.50
N GLU A 32 16.30 -0.01 -13.89
CA GLU A 32 16.25 0.58 -15.23
C GLU A 32 17.41 1.55 -15.49
N SER A 33 17.86 1.62 -16.75
CA SER A 33 19.02 2.44 -17.13
C SER A 33 18.79 3.95 -17.02
N ASP A 34 17.53 4.39 -17.11
CA ASP A 34 17.13 5.77 -16.86
C ASP A 34 15.88 5.81 -15.96
N THR A 35 16.05 6.28 -14.73
CA THR A 35 15.00 6.32 -13.72
C THR A 35 14.20 7.62 -13.75
N ASN A 36 14.61 8.64 -14.51
CA ASN A 36 13.88 9.91 -14.59
C ASN A 36 12.39 9.76 -14.98
N PRO A 37 12.01 8.96 -16.00
CA PRO A 37 10.60 8.75 -16.31
C PRO A 37 9.86 7.97 -15.21
N LEU A 38 10.58 7.27 -14.34
CA LEU A 38 10.06 6.43 -13.27
C LEU A 38 9.97 7.15 -11.92
N ALA A 39 10.45 8.40 -11.83
CA ALA A 39 10.52 9.15 -10.57
C ALA A 39 9.16 9.21 -9.84
N ARG A 40 8.06 9.35 -10.59
CA ARG A 40 6.71 9.35 -10.02
C ARG A 40 6.26 7.96 -9.57
N CYS A 41 6.64 6.89 -10.28
CA CYS A 41 6.35 5.52 -9.87
C CYS A 41 7.06 5.23 -8.54
N ILE A 42 8.37 5.50 -8.49
CA ILE A 42 9.21 5.35 -7.30
C ILE A 42 8.60 6.07 -6.08
N ALA A 43 8.16 7.32 -6.27
CA ALA A 43 7.53 8.08 -5.19
C ALA A 43 6.23 7.43 -4.68
N LEU A 44 5.38 6.97 -5.59
CA LEU A 44 4.13 6.30 -5.25
C LEU A 44 4.34 4.92 -4.62
N ASP A 45 5.31 4.14 -5.09
CA ASP A 45 5.67 2.84 -4.52
C ASP A 45 6.10 2.99 -3.06
N ILE A 46 6.95 3.98 -2.77
CA ILE A 46 7.41 4.28 -1.40
C ILE A 46 6.23 4.71 -0.52
N GLU A 47 5.38 5.62 -1.01
CA GLU A 47 4.23 6.12 -0.25
C GLU A 47 3.21 5.00 0.03
N CYS A 48 2.88 4.20 -0.98
CA CYS A 48 1.98 3.07 -0.86
C CYS A 48 2.50 2.03 0.14
N ALA A 49 3.78 1.63 0.02
CA ALA A 49 4.46 0.73 0.95
C ALA A 49 4.41 1.24 2.41
N GLN A 50 4.73 2.51 2.62
CA GLN A 50 4.71 3.11 3.96
C GLN A 50 3.31 3.14 4.56
N LEU A 51 2.30 3.55 3.78
CA LEU A 51 0.92 3.59 4.25
C LEU A 51 0.34 2.20 4.52
N CYS A 52 0.68 1.20 3.71
CA CYS A 52 0.31 -0.20 3.95
C CYS A 52 0.86 -0.69 5.29
N ARG A 53 2.14 -0.45 5.58
CA ARG A 53 2.73 -0.81 6.89
C ARG A 53 2.07 -0.11 8.06
N VAL A 54 1.74 1.18 7.92
CA VAL A 54 1.06 1.95 8.97
C VAL A 54 -0.37 1.42 9.18
N ALA A 55 -1.10 1.11 8.12
CA ALA A 55 -2.44 0.53 8.17
C ALA A 55 -2.43 -0.86 8.81
N SER A 56 -1.58 -1.76 8.33
CA SER A 56 -1.37 -3.11 8.89
C SER A 56 -1.11 -3.04 10.40
N GLY A 57 -0.14 -2.22 10.82
CA GLY A 57 0.16 -2.04 12.24
C GLY A 57 -0.99 -1.39 13.04
N ALA A 58 -1.78 -0.49 12.43
CA ALA A 58 -2.92 0.16 13.10
C ALA A 58 -4.07 -0.81 13.34
N MET A 59 -4.35 -1.67 12.35
CA MET A 59 -5.32 -2.74 12.44
C MET A 59 -4.91 -3.81 13.45
N ALA A 60 -3.66 -4.28 13.41
CA ALA A 60 -3.14 -5.31 14.31
C ALA A 60 -3.24 -4.91 15.80
N ARG A 61 -3.00 -3.63 16.12
CA ARG A 61 -3.15 -3.10 17.49
C ARG A 61 -4.57 -2.62 17.82
N ARG A 62 -5.56 -2.86 16.95
CA ARG A 62 -6.95 -2.43 17.09
C ARG A 62 -7.09 -0.93 17.39
N SER A 63 -6.33 -0.10 16.67
CA SER A 63 -6.34 1.35 16.86
C SER A 63 -7.72 1.95 16.53
N THR A 64 -8.16 2.92 17.33
CA THR A 64 -9.38 3.72 17.03
C THR A 64 -9.24 4.55 15.75
N LEU A 65 -8.01 4.82 15.31
CA LEU A 65 -7.71 5.54 14.07
C LEU A 65 -7.63 4.61 12.84
N ALA A 66 -7.73 3.28 13.02
CA ALA A 66 -7.62 2.32 11.92
C ALA A 66 -8.53 2.67 10.72
N PRO A 67 -9.81 3.07 10.88
CA PRO A 67 -10.65 3.43 9.73
C PRO A 67 -10.09 4.59 8.89
N GLN A 68 -9.53 5.61 9.54
CA GLN A 68 -8.97 6.79 8.87
C GLN A 68 -7.66 6.45 8.16
N VAL A 69 -6.82 5.65 8.83
CA VAL A 69 -5.56 5.16 8.25
C VAL A 69 -5.83 4.27 7.05
N CYS A 70 -6.78 3.33 7.14
CA CYS A 70 -7.17 2.46 6.02
C CYS A 70 -7.74 3.27 4.84
N ALA A 71 -8.53 4.31 5.10
CA ALA A 71 -9.05 5.17 4.03
C ALA A 71 -7.94 5.93 3.28
N LEU A 72 -6.90 6.37 3.98
CA LEU A 72 -5.73 7.00 3.34
C LEU A 72 -4.88 5.96 2.60
N CYS A 73 -4.67 4.78 3.21
CA CYS A 73 -3.97 3.67 2.58
C CYS A 73 -4.63 3.26 1.26
N ALA A 74 -5.96 3.15 1.23
CA ALA A 74 -6.72 2.81 0.02
C ALA A 74 -6.46 3.83 -1.11
N GLN A 75 -6.46 5.14 -0.81
CA GLN A 75 -6.16 6.18 -1.80
C GLN A 75 -4.74 6.02 -2.38
N ALA A 76 -3.76 5.73 -1.54
CA ALA A 76 -2.39 5.48 -2.00
C ALA A 76 -2.28 4.21 -2.85
N CYS A 77 -2.96 3.11 -2.46
CA CYS A 77 -3.01 1.89 -3.25
C CYS A 77 -3.65 2.12 -4.62
N GLU A 78 -4.74 2.89 -4.70
CA GLU A 78 -5.39 3.25 -5.96
C GLU A 78 -4.46 4.06 -6.87
N ALA A 79 -3.76 5.06 -6.32
CA ALA A 79 -2.81 5.88 -7.06
C ALA A 79 -1.61 5.05 -7.58
N CYS A 80 -1.05 4.19 -6.72
CA CYS A 80 0.04 3.28 -7.07
C CYS A 80 -0.39 2.31 -8.18
N ALA A 81 -1.54 1.66 -8.02
CA ALA A 81 -2.05 0.71 -9.00
C ALA A 81 -2.40 1.35 -10.34
N ALA A 82 -2.92 2.60 -10.32
CA ALA A 82 -3.17 3.36 -11.54
C ALA A 82 -1.88 3.69 -12.30
N MET A 83 -0.81 4.05 -11.58
CA MET A 83 0.50 4.28 -12.18
C MET A 83 1.06 2.99 -12.80
N CYS A 84 1.07 1.88 -12.03
CA CYS A 84 1.57 0.60 -12.51
C CYS A 84 0.85 0.14 -13.79
N ARG A 85 -0.48 0.33 -13.87
CA ARG A 85 -1.26 0.01 -15.08
C ARG A 85 -0.96 0.92 -16.27
N ALA A 86 -0.56 2.16 -16.03
CA ALA A 86 -0.23 3.11 -17.10
C ALA A 86 1.17 2.90 -17.68
N MET A 87 2.02 2.11 -16.99
CA MET A 87 3.40 1.82 -17.38
C MET A 87 3.61 0.38 -17.85
N ALA A 88 2.54 -0.42 -17.91
CA ALA A 88 2.50 -1.75 -18.55
C ALA A 88 2.24 -1.64 -20.06
#